data_AF-A0A7K5GWY4-F1
#
_entry.id   AF-A0A7K5GWY4-F1
#
_cell.length_a   1.000
_cell.length_b   1.000
_cell.length_c   1.000
_cell.angle_alpha   90.00
_cell.angle_beta   90.00
_cell.angle_gamma   90.00
#
_symmetry.space_group_name_H-M   'P 1'
#
loop_
_entity.id
_entity.type
_entity.pdbx_description
1 polymer ?
#
loop_
_entity_poly.entity_id
_entity_poly.type
_entity_poly.pdbx_seq_one_letter_code
_entity_poly.pdbx_strand_id
1 'polypeptide(L)'
;ELVIPPSGPAPHQAPSRSPAMFQTLLPARCLLPRALALLPRRGLSGPGPAAGRRMPLGQRVAVVAAAGTAVGAAWLYLREEKARRQRERRLTELRTLALGQGDFQLLDQAGRRRCKADFRGQWVLLYFGFTHCPDVCPEELEKLSRAVELLDQEPGLPPVQPLFITVDPERDDVAAMRRYVQDFHPRLLGLTGSPEEVRAVSSAYRVYASTGPKDEDGDYIVDHTIIIYLLSPDGLFLDYYGRSKTDAQIAQSVRRHMETYEPLLD
;
A
#
# COMPACT_ATOMS: atom_id res chain seq x y z
N GLU A 1 47.01 46.56 22.27
CA GLU A 1 45.81 47.31 21.81
C GLU A 1 44.61 46.36 21.72
N LEU A 2 43.35 46.69 22.08
CA LEU A 2 42.42 47.71 21.52
C LEU A 2 42.04 47.38 20.05
N VAL A 3 40.78 47.29 19.58
CA VAL A 3 39.44 47.70 20.10
C VAL A 3 38.30 46.78 19.60
N ILE A 4 37.20 46.73 20.38
CA ILE A 4 35.80 46.37 20.07
C ILE A 4 34.88 47.38 20.84
N PRO A 5 33.56 47.62 20.58
CA PRO A 5 32.53 46.66 20.12
C PRO A 5 31.57 46.97 18.88
N PRO A 6 30.30 47.48 18.93
CA PRO A 6 29.14 46.66 18.45
C PRO A 6 28.01 47.32 17.59
N SER A 7 26.95 46.53 17.34
CA SER A 7 25.49 46.81 17.56
C SER A 7 24.51 46.97 16.37
N GLY A 8 23.29 46.40 16.54
CA GLY A 8 22.05 46.67 15.75
C GLY A 8 21.23 47.84 16.33
N PRO A 9 19.89 47.96 16.19
CA PRO A 9 18.85 46.97 15.79
C PRO A 9 17.81 47.49 14.74
N ALA A 10 16.64 46.83 14.62
CA ALA A 10 15.51 47.19 13.72
C ALA A 10 14.69 48.43 14.20
N PRO A 11 13.83 49.07 13.36
CA PRO A 11 12.40 48.65 13.32
C PRO A 11 11.54 49.02 12.07
N HIS A 12 10.32 48.44 12.04
CA HIS A 12 9.01 48.98 11.60
C HIS A 12 8.69 49.60 10.20
N GLN A 13 7.47 49.19 9.76
CA GLN A 13 6.42 49.91 9.00
C GLN A 13 6.36 49.83 7.46
N ALA A 14 5.11 49.78 6.99
CA ALA A 14 4.68 49.56 5.61
C ALA A 14 4.08 50.83 4.99
N PRO A 15 3.95 50.89 3.66
CA PRO A 15 2.96 51.73 3.00
C PRO A 15 1.77 50.90 2.47
N SER A 16 0.60 51.53 2.48
CA SER A 16 -0.67 50.97 1.99
C SER A 16 -0.91 51.31 0.51
N ARG A 17 -1.72 50.48 -0.19
CA ARG A 17 -2.92 50.93 -0.94
C ARG A 17 -3.66 49.80 -1.68
N SER A 18 -4.85 49.51 -1.15
CA SER A 18 -6.12 49.15 -1.81
C SER A 18 -6.27 47.95 -2.75
N PRO A 19 -7.46 47.30 -2.78
CA PRO A 19 -7.66 46.02 -3.45
C PRO A 19 -8.38 46.12 -4.81
N ALA A 20 -8.08 45.17 -5.70
CA ALA A 20 -8.91 44.86 -6.85
C ALA A 20 -9.64 43.52 -6.63
N MET A 21 -10.97 43.65 -6.57
CA MET A 21 -12.00 42.73 -7.07
C MET A 21 -11.54 41.39 -7.69
N PHE A 22 -12.13 40.26 -7.25
CA PHE A 22 -13.25 39.63 -8.00
C PHE A 22 -13.98 38.51 -7.20
N GLN A 23 -15.30 38.68 -7.09
CA GLN A 23 -16.35 37.63 -7.05
C GLN A 23 -16.24 36.44 -6.08
N THR A 24 -16.82 36.60 -4.90
CA THR A 24 -17.48 35.52 -4.16
C THR A 24 -18.88 35.22 -4.76
N LEU A 25 -19.10 33.99 -5.20
CA LEU A 25 -20.42 33.50 -5.64
C LEU A 25 -21.27 33.12 -4.42
N LEU A 26 -22.27 33.94 -4.08
CA LEU A 26 -23.35 33.56 -3.15
C LEU A 26 -24.47 32.79 -3.88
N PRO A 27 -25.26 31.96 -3.18
CA PRO A 27 -26.20 31.04 -3.80
C PRO A 27 -27.45 31.74 -4.34
N ALA A 28 -27.90 31.31 -5.52
CA ALA A 28 -29.11 31.81 -6.15
C ALA A 28 -30.37 31.40 -5.35
N ARG A 29 -30.97 32.36 -4.64
CA ARG A 29 -32.37 32.29 -4.17
C ARG A 29 -33.31 32.44 -5.37
N CYS A 30 -33.68 31.32 -6.01
CA CYS A 30 -34.76 31.33 -6.98
C CYS A 30 -36.11 31.50 -6.28
N LEU A 31 -36.72 32.66 -6.48
CA LEU A 31 -38.08 32.99 -6.08
C LEU A 31 -39.08 32.15 -6.90
N LEU A 32 -40.07 31.52 -6.25
CA LEU A 32 -41.22 30.95 -6.96
C LEU A 32 -42.14 32.08 -7.47
N PRO A 33 -42.50 32.13 -8.76
CA PRO A 33 -43.62 32.93 -9.23
C PRO A 33 -44.95 32.20 -8.93
N ARG A 34 -45.84 32.87 -8.18
CA ARG A 34 -47.25 32.44 -8.06
C ARG A 34 -47.97 32.75 -9.37
N ALA A 35 -48.22 31.72 -10.18
CA ALA A 35 -49.11 31.80 -11.34
C ALA A 35 -50.33 30.87 -11.14
N LEU A 36 -51.41 31.40 -10.54
CA LEU A 36 -52.74 30.80 -10.67
C LEU A 36 -53.36 31.28 -11.98
N ALA A 37 -53.62 30.37 -12.93
CA ALA A 37 -54.70 30.53 -13.91
C ALA A 37 -55.10 29.19 -14.58
N LEU A 38 -56.26 28.67 -14.17
CA LEU A 38 -57.29 28.12 -15.07
C LEU A 38 -56.87 27.08 -16.14
N LEU A 39 -56.86 25.80 -15.75
CA LEU A 39 -57.13 24.68 -16.67
C LEU A 39 -58.62 24.29 -16.59
N PRO A 40 -59.28 23.93 -17.71
CA PRO A 40 -60.71 23.61 -17.72
C PRO A 40 -61.01 22.27 -17.04
N ARG A 41 -62.03 22.26 -16.18
CA ARG A 41 -62.59 21.02 -15.61
C ARG A 41 -63.26 20.17 -16.70
N ARG A 42 -62.51 19.27 -17.35
CA ARG A 42 -63.10 18.08 -17.97
C ARG A 42 -63.42 17.07 -16.88
N GLY A 43 -64.69 16.68 -16.79
CA GLY A 43 -65.16 15.73 -15.80
C GLY A 43 -64.54 14.35 -16.01
N LEU A 44 -63.73 13.90 -15.05
CA LEU A 44 -63.35 12.51 -14.91
C LEU A 44 -64.38 11.84 -14.01
N SER A 45 -65.31 11.10 -14.61
CA SER A 45 -66.14 10.15 -13.89
C SER A 45 -65.22 9.12 -13.23
N GLY A 46 -65.08 9.20 -11.90
CA GLY A 46 -64.24 8.25 -11.17
C GLY A 46 -64.80 6.83 -11.30
N PRO A 47 -63.95 5.80 -11.51
CA PRO A 47 -64.40 4.43 -11.33
C PRO A 47 -64.87 4.25 -9.89
N GLY A 48 -66.03 3.63 -9.71
CA GLY A 48 -66.60 3.39 -8.38
C GLY A 48 -65.67 2.57 -7.48
N PRO A 49 -65.90 2.56 -6.15
CA PRO A 49 -65.05 1.85 -5.21
C PRO A 49 -65.02 0.36 -5.55
N ALA A 50 -63.92 -0.10 -6.13
CA ALA A 50 -63.71 -1.52 -6.40
C ALA A 50 -63.81 -2.29 -5.08
N ALA A 51 -64.78 -3.20 -5.01
CA ALA A 51 -65.07 -3.94 -3.78
C ALA A 51 -63.81 -4.69 -3.32
N GLY A 52 -63.20 -4.21 -2.23
CA GLY A 52 -61.93 -4.71 -1.74
C GLY A 52 -62.06 -6.16 -1.25
N ARG A 53 -61.73 -7.11 -2.14
CA ARG A 53 -61.69 -8.54 -1.84
C ARG A 53 -60.63 -8.81 -0.77
N ARG A 54 -61.04 -8.80 0.49
CA ARG A 54 -60.17 -9.06 1.65
C ARG A 54 -59.54 -10.44 1.50
N MET A 55 -58.23 -10.48 1.28
CA MET A 55 -57.51 -11.76 1.13
C MET A 55 -57.58 -12.56 2.44
N PRO A 56 -57.81 -13.90 2.38
CA PRO A 56 -57.72 -14.76 3.54
C PRO A 56 -56.31 -14.72 4.15
N LEU A 57 -56.22 -14.90 5.47
CA LEU A 57 -54.98 -14.70 6.24
C LEU A 57 -53.78 -15.49 5.67
N GLY A 58 -53.98 -16.74 5.26
CA GLY A 58 -52.93 -17.58 4.68
C GLY A 58 -52.33 -17.01 3.39
N GLN A 59 -53.12 -16.39 2.51
CA GLN A 59 -52.59 -15.73 1.31
C GLN A 59 -51.77 -14.48 1.67
N ARG A 60 -52.17 -13.74 2.71
CA ARG A 60 -51.42 -12.56 3.19
C ARG A 60 -50.06 -12.98 3.77
N VAL A 61 -50.03 -14.06 4.55
CA VAL A 61 -48.78 -14.65 5.08
C VAL A 61 -47.88 -15.12 3.94
N ALA A 62 -48.42 -15.83 2.94
CA ALA A 62 -47.65 -16.29 1.78
C ALA A 62 -47.03 -15.14 0.97
N VAL A 63 -47.77 -14.06 0.72
CA VAL A 63 -47.26 -12.87 0.02
C VAL A 63 -46.16 -12.16 0.82
N VAL A 64 -46.32 -12.03 2.14
CA VAL A 64 -45.28 -11.42 3.00
C VAL A 64 -44.02 -12.30 3.06
N ALA A 65 -44.17 -13.62 3.14
CA ALA A 65 -43.05 -14.55 3.10
C ALA A 65 -42.30 -14.48 1.75
N ALA A 66 -43.02 -14.48 0.62
CA ALA A 66 -42.44 -14.36 -0.72
C ALA A 66 -41.70 -13.03 -0.91
N ALA A 67 -42.30 -11.92 -0.46
CA ALA A 67 -41.65 -10.60 -0.48
C ALA A 67 -40.40 -10.56 0.40
N GLY A 68 -40.47 -11.12 1.62
CA GLY A 68 -39.34 -11.23 2.54
C GLY A 68 -38.18 -12.05 1.96
N THR A 69 -38.47 -13.20 1.33
CA THR A 69 -37.45 -14.00 0.65
C THR A 69 -36.85 -13.30 -0.57
N ALA A 70 -37.65 -12.59 -1.36
CA ALA A 70 -37.15 -11.82 -2.51
C ALA A 70 -36.24 -10.66 -2.08
N VAL A 71 -36.62 -9.91 -1.03
CA VAL A 71 -35.79 -8.84 -0.46
C VAL A 71 -34.52 -9.41 0.18
N GLY A 72 -34.61 -10.53 0.91
CA GLY A 72 -33.46 -11.22 1.49
C GLY A 72 -32.47 -11.71 0.43
N ALA A 73 -32.95 -12.35 -0.63
CA ALA A 73 -32.13 -12.79 -1.75
C ALA A 73 -31.48 -11.61 -2.48
N ALA A 74 -32.22 -10.54 -2.75
CA ALA A 74 -31.68 -9.32 -3.35
C ALA A 74 -30.62 -8.65 -2.45
N TRP A 75 -30.81 -8.65 -1.12
CA TRP A 75 -29.83 -8.12 -0.17
C TRP A 75 -28.54 -8.96 -0.13
N LEU A 76 -28.66 -10.30 -0.12
CA LEU A 76 -27.50 -11.19 -0.19
C LEU A 76 -26.74 -11.01 -1.51
N TYR A 77 -27.45 -11.01 -2.64
CA TYR A 77 -26.88 -10.77 -3.96
C TYR A 77 -26.14 -9.41 -4.04
N LEU A 78 -26.76 -8.31 -3.59
CA LEU A 78 -26.13 -6.99 -3.56
C LEU A 78 -24.94 -6.92 -2.60
N ARG A 79 -24.95 -7.69 -1.50
CA ARG A 79 -23.83 -7.79 -0.55
C ARG A 79 -22.64 -8.50 -1.19
N GLU A 80 -22.85 -9.62 -1.87
CA GLU A 80 -21.80 -10.33 -2.61
C GLU A 80 -21.25 -9.49 -3.77
N GLU A 81 -22.12 -8.85 -4.56
CA GLU A 81 -21.69 -8.03 -5.68
C GLU A 81 -20.88 -6.80 -5.21
N LYS A 82 -21.28 -6.18 -4.09
CA LYS A 82 -20.50 -5.09 -3.48
C LYS A 82 -19.14 -5.59 -2.99
N ALA A 83 -19.07 -6.76 -2.35
CA ALA A 83 -17.80 -7.35 -1.90
C ALA A 83 -16.87 -7.67 -3.07
N ARG A 84 -17.36 -8.29 -4.16
CA ARG A 84 -16.59 -8.52 -5.39
C ARG A 84 -16.03 -7.23 -5.97
N ARG A 85 -16.87 -6.21 -6.16
CA ARG A 85 -16.46 -4.88 -6.65
C ARG A 85 -15.44 -4.20 -5.72
N GLN A 86 -15.45 -4.48 -4.41
CA GLN A 86 -14.43 -3.99 -3.48
C GLN A 86 -13.10 -4.76 -3.61
N ARG A 87 -13.12 -6.10 -3.72
CA ARG A 87 -11.93 -6.94 -3.98
C ARG A 87 -11.24 -6.51 -5.27
N GLU A 88 -12.01 -6.32 -6.35
CA GLU A 88 -11.52 -5.84 -7.66
C GLU A 88 -10.91 -4.43 -7.60
N ARG A 89 -11.53 -3.50 -6.85
CA ARG A 89 -10.96 -2.15 -6.65
C ARG A 89 -9.66 -2.20 -5.87
N ARG A 90 -9.60 -2.92 -4.74
CA ARG A 90 -8.38 -3.10 -3.94
C ARG A 90 -7.25 -3.72 -4.78
N LEU A 91 -7.56 -4.76 -5.56
CA LEU A 91 -6.64 -5.36 -6.53
C LEU A 91 -6.15 -4.35 -7.57
N THR A 92 -7.06 -3.53 -8.11
CA THR A 92 -6.72 -2.51 -9.12
C THR A 92 -5.85 -1.42 -8.51
N GLU A 93 -6.18 -0.92 -7.31
CA GLU A 93 -5.40 0.09 -6.59
C GLU A 93 -3.96 -0.41 -6.33
N LEU A 94 -3.81 -1.61 -5.74
CA LEU A 94 -2.51 -2.25 -5.52
C LEU A 94 -1.72 -2.46 -6.83
N ARG A 95 -2.42 -2.79 -7.93
CA ARG A 95 -1.80 -2.90 -9.26
C ARG A 95 -1.44 -1.53 -9.88
N THR A 96 -2.22 -0.48 -9.65
CA THR A 96 -1.95 0.86 -10.18
C THR A 96 -0.81 1.57 -9.46
N LEU A 97 -0.49 1.20 -8.22
CA LEU A 97 0.69 1.73 -7.51
C LEU A 97 2.02 1.39 -8.20
N ALA A 98 2.04 0.42 -9.12
CA ALA A 98 3.19 0.05 -9.96
C ALA A 98 4.50 -0.27 -9.21
N LEU A 99 4.43 -0.46 -7.89
CA LEU A 99 5.53 -0.83 -7.01
C LEU A 99 5.57 -2.35 -6.84
N GLY A 100 6.75 -2.94 -7.01
CA GLY A 100 7.00 -4.36 -6.70
C GLY A 100 6.26 -5.36 -7.59
N GLN A 101 5.76 -4.94 -8.76
CA GLN A 101 5.04 -5.81 -9.69
C GLN A 101 5.92 -6.51 -10.73
N GLY A 102 7.15 -6.06 -10.94
CA GLY A 102 8.08 -6.80 -11.78
C GLY A 102 8.41 -8.15 -11.15
N ASP A 103 8.34 -9.20 -11.96
CA ASP A 103 9.00 -10.45 -11.64
C ASP A 103 10.52 -10.26 -11.72
N PHE A 104 11.24 -11.06 -10.95
CA PHE A 104 12.70 -11.13 -10.99
C PHE A 104 13.13 -12.58 -11.20
N GLN A 105 14.34 -12.75 -11.73
CA GLN A 105 15.04 -14.04 -11.79
C GLN A 105 16.48 -13.79 -11.33
N LEU A 106 16.79 -14.21 -10.12
CA LEU A 106 18.05 -13.96 -9.43
C LEU A 106 18.66 -15.29 -8.97
N LEU A 107 19.89 -15.28 -8.48
CA LEU A 107 20.57 -16.40 -7.84
C LEU A 107 20.49 -16.23 -6.32
N ASP A 108 20.09 -17.28 -5.60
CA ASP A 108 20.22 -17.31 -4.15
C ASP A 108 21.67 -17.53 -3.69
N GLN A 109 21.94 -17.37 -2.40
CA GLN A 109 23.27 -17.59 -1.84
C GLN A 109 23.76 -19.05 -1.94
N ALA A 110 22.97 -20.00 -2.46
CA ALA A 110 23.40 -21.36 -2.81
C ALA A 110 23.62 -21.53 -4.33
N GLY A 111 23.51 -20.47 -5.13
CA GLY A 111 23.67 -20.48 -6.58
C GLY A 111 22.45 -21.02 -7.33
N ARG A 112 21.29 -21.17 -6.68
CA ARG A 112 20.06 -21.65 -7.31
C ARG A 112 19.28 -20.46 -7.87
N ARG A 113 18.74 -20.59 -9.08
CA ARG A 113 17.84 -19.56 -9.61
C ARG A 113 16.57 -19.48 -8.77
N ARG A 114 16.17 -18.24 -8.44
CA ARG A 114 14.96 -17.88 -7.70
C ARG A 114 14.16 -16.85 -8.47
N CYS A 115 12.85 -17.03 -8.47
CA CYS A 115 11.92 -16.09 -9.05
C CYS A 115 10.89 -15.63 -8.02
N LYS A 116 10.21 -14.52 -8.32
CA LYS A 116 9.15 -13.98 -7.45
C LYS A 116 8.03 -14.99 -7.15
N ALA A 117 7.73 -15.90 -8.10
CA ALA A 117 6.71 -16.92 -7.93
C ALA A 117 7.07 -18.00 -6.89
N ASP A 118 8.37 -18.21 -6.59
CA ASP A 118 8.82 -19.18 -5.57
C ASP A 118 8.38 -18.80 -4.15
N PHE A 119 8.07 -17.52 -3.93
CA PHE A 119 7.67 -16.96 -2.63
C PHE A 119 6.14 -16.79 -2.48
N ARG A 120 5.35 -17.31 -3.44
CA ARG A 120 3.88 -17.32 -3.31
C ARG A 120 3.44 -18.20 -2.15
N GLY A 121 2.37 -17.80 -1.48
CA GLY A 121 1.92 -18.41 -0.23
C GLY A 121 2.70 -17.96 1.02
N GLN A 122 3.77 -17.17 0.87
CA GLN A 122 4.59 -16.69 1.99
C GLN A 122 4.45 -15.18 2.19
N TRP A 123 4.52 -14.74 3.44
CA TRP A 123 4.74 -13.33 3.75
C TRP A 123 6.21 -13.00 3.56
N VAL A 124 6.53 -11.90 2.89
CA VAL A 124 7.92 -11.53 2.60
C VAL A 124 8.22 -10.14 3.13
N LEU A 125 9.31 -10.03 3.88
CA LEU A 125 9.98 -8.75 4.16
C LEU A 125 11.22 -8.67 3.25
N LEU A 126 11.19 -7.75 2.30
CA LEU A 126 12.24 -7.58 1.29
C LEU A 126 13.01 -6.28 1.55
N TYR A 127 14.33 -6.37 1.60
CA TYR A 127 15.25 -5.23 1.69
C TYR A 127 16.22 -5.21 0.52
N PHE A 128 16.59 -4.01 0.07
CA PHE A 128 17.60 -3.78 -0.96
C PHE A 128 18.79 -3.05 -0.34
N GLY A 129 20.00 -3.52 -0.63
CA GLY A 129 21.25 -2.93 -0.12
C GLY A 129 22.47 -3.62 -0.73
N PHE A 130 23.63 -3.57 -0.09
CA PHE A 130 24.86 -4.20 -0.60
C PHE A 130 25.79 -4.64 0.54
N THR A 131 26.61 -5.67 0.35
CA THR A 131 27.38 -6.28 1.46
C THR A 131 28.52 -5.39 1.97
N HIS A 132 28.96 -4.42 1.16
CA HIS A 132 30.05 -3.49 1.47
C HIS A 132 29.56 -2.17 2.12
N CYS A 133 28.31 -2.10 2.57
CA CYS A 133 27.80 -0.90 3.27
C CYS A 133 28.34 -0.85 4.71
N PRO A 134 29.00 0.25 5.14
CA PRO A 134 29.70 0.28 6.43
C PRO A 134 28.76 0.23 7.64
N ASP A 135 27.64 0.97 7.61
CA ASP A 135 26.77 1.16 8.79
C ASP A 135 25.30 0.77 8.54
N VAL A 136 24.72 1.23 7.42
CA VAL A 136 23.25 1.28 7.26
C VAL A 136 22.62 -0.08 6.90
N CYS A 137 23.22 -0.84 5.98
CA CYS A 137 22.65 -2.15 5.64
C CYS A 137 22.70 -3.14 6.81
N PRO A 138 23.80 -3.24 7.60
CA PRO A 138 23.81 -4.04 8.82
C PRO A 138 22.70 -3.64 9.81
N GLU A 139 22.53 -2.34 10.09
CA GLU A 139 21.48 -1.84 11.01
C GLU A 139 20.06 -2.25 10.55
N GLU A 140 19.75 -2.07 9.27
CA GLU A 140 18.41 -2.42 8.74
C GLU A 140 18.19 -3.93 8.64
N LEU A 141 19.24 -4.74 8.38
CA LEU A 141 19.14 -6.20 8.36
C LEU A 141 19.01 -6.81 9.75
N GLU A 142 19.70 -6.27 10.77
CA GLU A 142 19.46 -6.64 12.17
C GLU A 142 18.01 -6.33 12.57
N LYS A 143 17.54 -5.12 12.25
CA LYS A 143 16.17 -4.69 12.56
C LYS A 143 15.11 -5.55 11.86
N LEU A 144 15.35 -5.92 10.60
CA LEU A 144 14.49 -6.84 9.84
C LEU A 144 14.48 -8.23 10.48
N SER A 145 15.66 -8.73 10.89
CA SER A 145 15.81 -10.03 11.57
C SER A 145 15.04 -10.07 12.89
N ARG A 146 15.21 -9.06 13.75
CA ARG A 146 14.45 -8.92 15.02
C ARG A 146 12.94 -8.83 14.78
N ALA A 147 12.51 -8.12 13.73
CA ALA A 147 11.09 -8.05 13.38
C ALA A 147 10.51 -9.43 12.97
N VAL A 148 11.29 -10.27 12.30
CA VAL A 148 10.91 -11.66 11.98
C VAL A 148 10.89 -12.51 13.25
N GLU A 149 11.91 -12.44 14.10
CA GLU A 149 11.97 -13.16 15.37
C GLU A 149 10.80 -12.82 16.31
N LEU A 150 10.37 -11.56 16.36
CA LEU A 150 9.20 -11.12 17.12
C LEU A 150 7.90 -11.72 16.59
N LEU A 151 7.77 -11.87 15.27
CA LEU A 151 6.61 -12.50 14.63
C LEU A 151 6.61 -14.02 14.83
N ASP A 152 7.77 -14.68 14.76
CA ASP A 152 7.90 -16.12 14.99
C ASP A 152 7.60 -16.52 16.45
N GLN A 153 7.73 -15.58 17.40
CA GLN A 153 7.34 -15.77 18.80
C GLN A 153 5.81 -15.73 19.01
N GLU A 154 5.03 -15.20 18.07
CA GLU A 154 3.57 -15.13 18.18
C GLU A 154 2.91 -16.42 17.63
N PRO A 155 2.35 -17.29 18.49
CA PRO A 155 1.85 -18.60 18.06
C PRO A 155 0.61 -18.47 17.16
N GLY A 156 0.68 -19.12 15.98
CA GLY A 156 -0.40 -19.16 15.01
C GLY A 156 -0.27 -18.16 13.86
N LEU A 157 0.71 -17.27 13.87
CA LEU A 157 1.07 -16.49 12.68
C LEU A 157 1.83 -17.36 11.66
N PRO A 158 1.62 -17.16 10.34
CA PRO A 158 2.44 -17.81 9.32
C PRO A 158 3.86 -17.22 9.32
N PRO A 159 4.89 -18.04 9.04
CA PRO A 159 6.28 -17.58 9.06
C PRO A 159 6.54 -16.53 7.97
N VAL A 160 7.28 -15.49 8.32
CA VAL A 160 7.79 -14.50 7.37
C VAL A 160 9.10 -14.98 6.76
N GLN A 161 9.25 -14.80 5.45
CA GLN A 161 10.48 -15.02 4.70
C GLN A 161 11.24 -13.69 4.55
N PRO A 162 12.35 -13.48 5.26
CA PRO A 162 13.22 -12.33 5.04
C PRO A 162 14.05 -12.50 3.76
N LEU A 163 14.03 -11.50 2.87
CA LEU A 163 14.80 -11.45 1.63
C LEU A 163 15.71 -10.21 1.58
N PHE A 164 16.93 -10.41 1.10
CA PHE A 164 17.90 -9.36 0.82
C PHE A 164 18.31 -9.42 -0.66
N ILE A 165 18.05 -8.37 -1.43
CA ILE A 165 18.50 -8.25 -2.83
C ILE A 165 19.67 -7.25 -2.88
N THR A 166 20.80 -7.64 -3.48
CA THR A 166 21.90 -6.70 -3.70
C THR A 166 21.54 -5.65 -4.75
N VAL A 167 22.04 -4.42 -4.59
CA VAL A 167 22.07 -3.36 -5.61
C VAL A 167 23.44 -3.24 -6.30
N ASP A 168 24.44 -4.01 -5.87
CA ASP A 168 25.85 -3.92 -6.33
C ASP A 168 26.42 -5.30 -6.74
N PRO A 169 25.93 -5.90 -7.83
CA PRO A 169 26.34 -7.23 -8.29
C PRO A 169 27.77 -7.30 -8.83
N GLU A 170 28.49 -6.18 -8.94
CA GLU A 170 29.92 -6.18 -9.31
C GLU A 170 30.81 -6.68 -8.16
N ARG A 171 30.38 -6.49 -6.90
CA ARG A 171 31.08 -6.96 -5.69
C ARG A 171 30.33 -8.08 -4.96
N ASP A 172 29.01 -8.06 -5.00
CA ASP A 172 28.17 -8.95 -4.20
C ASP A 172 27.86 -10.27 -4.95
N ASP A 173 28.89 -11.09 -5.15
CA ASP A 173 28.75 -12.43 -5.75
C ASP A 173 28.03 -13.43 -4.82
N VAL A 174 27.73 -14.64 -5.33
CA VAL A 174 27.03 -15.69 -4.57
C VAL A 174 27.78 -16.11 -3.30
N ALA A 175 29.12 -16.01 -3.27
CA ALA A 175 29.94 -16.37 -2.12
C ALA A 175 30.03 -15.23 -1.09
N ALA A 176 30.14 -13.99 -1.53
CA ALA A 176 30.03 -12.78 -0.69
C ALA A 176 28.66 -12.72 -0.02
N MET A 177 27.57 -12.84 -0.81
CA MET A 177 26.20 -12.88 -0.31
C MET A 177 26.00 -14.01 0.71
N ARG A 178 26.56 -15.20 0.48
CA ARG A 178 26.50 -16.32 1.44
C ARG A 178 27.14 -15.99 2.77
N ARG A 179 28.34 -15.39 2.76
CA ARG A 179 29.07 -14.98 3.97
C ARG A 179 28.38 -13.85 4.71
N TYR A 180 27.71 -12.95 4.00
CA TYR A 180 27.01 -11.82 4.60
C TYR A 180 25.70 -12.23 5.27
N VAL A 181 24.82 -12.96 4.58
CA VAL A 181 23.46 -13.23 5.11
C VAL A 181 23.41 -14.21 6.30
N GLN A 182 24.44 -15.06 6.44
CA GLN A 182 24.54 -16.02 7.54
C GLN A 182 24.68 -15.36 8.93
N ASP A 183 25.21 -14.13 8.99
CA ASP A 183 25.54 -13.45 10.24
C ASP A 183 24.31 -12.73 10.85
N PHE A 184 23.21 -12.60 10.10
CA PHE A 184 22.00 -11.90 10.53
C PHE A 184 20.87 -12.82 11.01
N HIS A 185 20.39 -13.74 10.17
CA HIS A 185 19.25 -14.61 10.52
C HIS A 185 19.26 -15.90 9.68
N PRO A 186 19.03 -17.09 10.28
CA PRO A 186 19.15 -18.38 9.59
C PRO A 186 18.16 -18.58 8.43
N ARG A 187 17.08 -17.80 8.39
CA ARG A 187 16.08 -17.81 7.29
C ARG A 187 16.36 -16.75 6.22
N LEU A 188 17.34 -15.86 6.40
CA LEU A 188 17.64 -14.79 5.45
C LEU A 188 18.14 -15.36 4.13
N LEU A 189 17.47 -15.00 3.03
CA LEU A 189 17.83 -15.43 1.69
C LEU A 189 18.38 -14.23 0.92
N GLY A 190 19.66 -14.32 0.58
CA GLY A 190 20.40 -13.33 -0.19
C GLY A 190 20.29 -13.61 -1.68
N LEU A 191 19.93 -12.60 -2.46
CA LEU A 191 19.69 -12.67 -3.90
C LEU A 191 20.63 -11.72 -4.64
N THR A 192 21.33 -12.26 -5.64
CA THR A 192 22.23 -11.53 -6.56
C THR A 192 22.00 -12.00 -7.99
N GLY A 193 22.66 -11.42 -8.99
CA GLY A 193 22.43 -11.76 -10.40
C GLY A 193 23.36 -10.99 -11.32
N SER A 194 23.06 -10.97 -12.62
CA SER A 194 23.77 -10.06 -13.52
C SER A 194 23.41 -8.60 -13.23
N PRO A 195 24.26 -7.63 -13.62
CA PRO A 195 23.93 -6.21 -13.51
C PRO A 195 22.61 -5.83 -14.18
N GLU A 196 22.21 -6.52 -15.25
CA GLU A 196 20.93 -6.34 -15.94
C GLU A 196 19.76 -6.86 -15.10
N GLU A 197 19.89 -8.05 -14.52
CA GLU A 197 18.88 -8.67 -13.65
C GLU A 197 18.63 -7.81 -12.40
N VAL A 198 19.70 -7.32 -11.77
CA VAL A 198 19.62 -6.45 -10.58
C VAL A 198 19.06 -5.06 -10.91
N ARG A 199 19.48 -4.44 -12.02
CA ARG A 199 18.89 -3.15 -12.45
C ARG A 199 17.40 -3.29 -12.79
N ALA A 200 16.98 -4.41 -13.37
CA ALA A 200 15.59 -4.67 -13.70
C ALA A 200 14.70 -4.78 -12.44
N VAL A 201 15.12 -5.58 -11.44
CA VAL A 201 14.35 -5.70 -10.18
C VAL A 201 14.37 -4.40 -9.38
N SER A 202 15.51 -3.71 -9.29
CA SER A 202 15.60 -2.42 -8.59
C SER A 202 14.65 -1.39 -9.22
N SER A 203 14.60 -1.32 -10.56
CA SER A 203 13.65 -0.49 -11.29
C SER A 203 12.19 -0.85 -11.01
N ALA A 204 11.86 -2.15 -10.96
CA ALA A 204 10.51 -2.64 -10.69
C ALA A 204 10.00 -2.34 -9.27
N TYR A 205 10.91 -2.22 -8.29
CA TYR A 205 10.61 -1.81 -6.92
C TYR A 205 10.83 -0.30 -6.68
N ARG A 206 11.19 0.45 -7.74
CA ARG A 206 11.56 1.88 -7.72
C ARG A 206 12.67 2.21 -6.71
N VAL A 207 13.57 1.25 -6.50
CA VAL A 207 14.79 1.42 -5.71
C VAL A 207 15.75 2.28 -6.52
N TYR A 208 16.01 3.49 -6.04
CA TYR A 208 17.16 4.26 -6.50
C TYR A 208 18.43 3.62 -5.95
N ALA A 209 19.45 3.49 -6.81
CA ALA A 209 20.81 3.09 -6.48
C ALA A 209 21.78 3.89 -7.37
N SER A 210 22.82 4.46 -6.78
CA SER A 210 23.86 5.24 -7.49
C SER A 210 25.23 4.96 -6.90
N THR A 211 26.18 4.56 -7.75
CA THR A 211 27.59 4.39 -7.36
C THR A 211 28.24 5.75 -7.14
N GLY A 212 28.82 5.96 -5.96
CA GLY A 212 29.65 7.13 -5.67
C GLY A 212 30.98 7.13 -6.43
N PRO A 213 31.79 8.19 -6.31
CA PRO A 213 33.15 8.20 -6.82
C PRO A 213 33.99 7.12 -6.13
N LYS A 214 34.97 6.56 -6.85
CA LYS A 214 35.96 5.65 -6.28
C LYS A 214 37.02 6.44 -5.51
N ASP A 215 37.48 5.89 -4.39
CA ASP A 215 38.60 6.44 -3.62
C ASP A 215 39.98 6.04 -4.21
N GLU A 216 41.05 6.33 -3.47
CA GLU A 216 42.43 6.05 -3.90
C GLU A 216 42.76 4.55 -3.94
N ASP A 217 42.07 3.73 -3.13
CA ASP A 217 42.19 2.27 -3.10
C ASP A 217 41.23 1.56 -4.09
N GLY A 218 40.31 2.32 -4.70
CA GLY A 218 39.36 1.87 -5.69
C GLY A 218 38.01 1.40 -5.12
N ASP A 219 37.78 1.60 -3.82
CA ASP A 219 36.52 1.31 -3.15
C ASP A 219 35.47 2.39 -3.44
N TYR A 220 34.19 2.05 -3.30
CA TYR A 220 33.07 2.98 -3.52
C TYR A 220 31.84 2.62 -2.68
N ILE A 221 31.08 3.65 -2.30
CA ILE A 221 29.79 3.51 -1.64
C ILE A 221 28.68 3.56 -2.69
N VAL A 222 27.61 2.80 -2.50
CA VAL A 222 26.39 2.90 -3.31
C VAL A 222 25.30 3.60 -2.50
N ASP A 223 24.91 4.80 -2.92
CA ASP A 223 23.73 5.50 -2.38
C ASP A 223 22.48 4.77 -2.85
N HIS A 224 21.71 4.17 -1.94
CA HIS A 224 20.47 3.46 -2.29
C HIS A 224 19.28 3.80 -1.39
N THR A 225 18.11 3.33 -1.80
CA THR A 225 16.86 3.51 -1.05
C THR A 225 16.83 2.60 0.18
N ILE A 226 16.68 3.18 1.37
CA ILE A 226 16.75 2.48 2.66
C ILE A 226 15.33 2.21 3.18
N ILE A 227 14.69 1.22 2.56
CA ILE A 227 13.28 0.84 2.81
C ILE A 227 13.14 -0.68 2.82
N ILE A 228 12.42 -1.20 3.81
CA ILE A 228 11.95 -2.59 3.88
C ILE A 228 10.53 -2.65 3.30
N TYR A 229 10.27 -3.57 2.37
CA TYR A 229 9.01 -3.75 1.67
C TYR A 229 8.26 -4.98 2.22
N LEU A 230 6.96 -4.86 2.48
CA LEU A 230 6.08 -5.99 2.81
C LEU A 230 5.36 -6.48 1.56
N LEU A 231 5.50 -7.77 1.24
CA LEU A 231 4.72 -8.45 0.21
C LEU A 231 3.74 -9.46 0.83
N SER A 232 2.53 -9.51 0.28
CA SER A 232 1.51 -10.51 0.61
C SER A 232 1.87 -11.90 0.07
N PRO A 233 1.20 -12.97 0.56
CA PRO A 233 1.24 -14.30 -0.04
C PRO A 233 0.84 -14.36 -1.52
N ASP A 234 0.09 -13.39 -2.06
CA ASP A 234 -0.17 -13.26 -3.51
C ASP A 234 1.07 -12.80 -4.32
N GLY A 235 2.14 -12.36 -3.63
CA GLY A 235 3.26 -11.64 -4.22
C GLY A 235 2.93 -10.17 -4.56
N LEU A 236 1.95 -9.56 -3.89
CA LEU A 236 1.59 -8.15 -4.08
C LEU A 236 2.23 -7.28 -2.99
N PHE A 237 2.70 -6.09 -3.37
CA PHE A 237 3.16 -5.09 -2.42
C PHE A 237 1.99 -4.59 -1.54
N LEU A 238 2.21 -4.49 -0.23
CA LEU A 238 1.20 -4.03 0.73
C LEU A 238 1.60 -2.75 1.48
N ASP A 239 2.86 -2.67 1.93
CA ASP A 239 3.31 -1.67 2.90
C ASP A 239 4.84 -1.52 2.85
N TYR A 240 5.36 -0.43 3.41
CA TYR A 240 6.80 -0.17 3.44
C TYR A 240 7.26 0.53 4.73
N TYR A 241 8.49 0.22 5.13
CA TYR A 241 9.07 0.67 6.40
C TYR A 241 10.43 1.33 6.13
N GLY A 242 10.47 2.65 6.30
CA GLY A 242 11.74 3.40 6.28
C GLY A 242 12.44 3.36 7.64
N ARG A 243 13.70 3.83 7.67
CA ARG A 243 14.61 3.79 8.83
C ARG A 243 13.98 4.13 10.19
N SER A 244 13.09 5.12 10.25
CA SER A 244 12.45 5.61 11.48
C SER A 244 11.46 4.64 12.13
N LYS A 245 11.10 3.53 11.48
CA LYS A 245 10.33 2.43 12.07
C LYS A 245 11.25 1.50 12.85
N THR A 246 10.85 1.14 14.07
CA THR A 246 11.52 0.11 14.88
C THR A 246 11.07 -1.30 14.49
N ASP A 247 11.86 -2.31 14.85
CA ASP A 247 11.53 -3.74 14.75
C ASP A 247 10.12 -4.08 15.25
N ALA A 248 9.77 -3.66 16.46
CA ALA A 248 8.45 -3.91 17.07
C ALA A 248 7.30 -3.19 16.32
N GLN A 249 7.56 -2.02 15.73
CA GLN A 249 6.56 -1.33 14.89
C GLN A 249 6.36 -2.04 13.55
N ILE A 250 7.42 -2.60 12.97
CA ILE A 250 7.35 -3.42 11.76
C ILE A 250 6.54 -4.69 12.05
N ALA A 251 6.92 -5.45 13.08
CA ALA A 251 6.20 -6.65 13.51
C ALA A 251 4.71 -6.36 13.78
N GLN A 252 4.38 -5.30 14.52
CA GLN A 252 2.99 -4.91 14.77
C GLN A 252 2.21 -4.54 13.49
N SER A 253 2.87 -3.91 12.50
CA SER A 253 2.21 -3.60 11.21
C SER A 253 1.98 -4.89 10.40
N VAL A 254 2.99 -5.75 10.31
CA VAL A 254 2.92 -7.05 9.60
C VAL A 254 1.80 -7.93 10.18
N ARG A 255 1.71 -8.08 11.50
CA ARG A 255 0.59 -8.79 12.14
C ARG A 255 -0.77 -8.20 11.75
N ARG A 256 -0.93 -6.87 11.77
CA ARG A 256 -2.21 -6.24 11.36
C ARG A 256 -2.56 -6.54 9.90
N HIS A 257 -1.57 -6.59 9.02
CA HIS A 257 -1.78 -7.02 7.63
C HIS A 257 -2.17 -8.49 7.57
N MET A 258 -1.56 -9.38 8.36
CA MET A 258 -1.94 -10.80 8.45
C MET A 258 -3.38 -10.99 8.96
N GLU A 259 -3.78 -10.27 10.02
CA GLU A 259 -5.14 -10.31 10.60
C GLU A 259 -6.23 -9.82 9.62
N THR A 260 -5.87 -8.93 8.70
CA THR A 260 -6.79 -8.33 7.71
C THR A 260 -6.55 -8.79 6.28
N TYR A 261 -5.78 -9.88 6.13
CA TYR A 261 -5.46 -10.47 4.85
C TYR A 261 -6.62 -11.32 4.33
N GLU A 262 -7.18 -10.89 3.21
CA GLU A 262 -8.06 -11.70 2.36
C GLU A 262 -7.24 -12.05 1.11
N PRO A 263 -7.04 -13.33 0.76
CA PRO A 263 -6.37 -13.72 -0.47
C PRO A 263 -7.00 -13.01 -1.67
N LEU A 264 -6.17 -12.48 -2.58
CA LEU A 264 -6.63 -11.75 -3.76
C LEU A 264 -6.46 -12.54 -5.06
N LEU A 265 -5.57 -13.54 -5.04
CA LEU A 265 -5.46 -14.59 -6.04
C LEU A 265 -5.99 -15.91 -5.46
N ASP A 266 -6.70 -16.67 -6.29
CA ASP A 266 -7.29 -17.98 -5.96
C ASP A 266 -6.32 -19.12 -6.35
#